data_AF-A0A4R6ZUR7-F1
#
_entry.id   AF-A0A4R6ZUR7-F1
#
_cell.length_a   1.000
_cell.length_b   1.000
_cell.length_c   1.000
_cell.angle_alpha   90.00
_cell.angle_beta   90.00
_cell.angle_gamma   90.00
#
_symmetry.space_group_name_H-M   'P 1'
#
loop_
_entity.id
_entity.type
_entity.pdbx_description
1 polymer ?
#
loop_
_entity_poly.entity_id
_entity_poly.type
_entity_poly.pdbx_seq_one_letter_code
_entity_poly.pdbx_strand_id
1 'polypeptide(L)'
;MTRQPRDPDASLLDLFLLWRVVFVSMLLLVGVFGMFSWLQAQGGSIELARTGAVNMLVMGSAAYLINSRFLLRSTLSMAGLFGSRPVWASIGIIVMLQLGWTYLPVMQLIFGSEGLGLGHWGVILAGSLAIYLIVEVEKGVLRARGVRGQPAASPGGHDRTGVESS
;
A
#
# COMPACT_ATOMS: atom_id res chain seq x y z
N MET A 1 13.33 -22.25 -17.55
CA MET A 1 13.63 -22.00 -16.12
C MET A 1 15.10 -21.60 -16.01
N THR A 2 15.39 -20.31 -16.02
CA THR A 2 16.76 -19.73 -16.12
C THR A 2 17.03 -18.71 -15.01
N ARG A 3 16.34 -18.84 -13.87
CA ARG A 3 16.55 -17.97 -12.71
C ARG A 3 17.51 -18.67 -11.75
N GLN A 4 18.59 -17.97 -11.42
CA GLN A 4 19.57 -18.41 -10.42
C GLN A 4 18.85 -18.64 -9.08
N PRO A 5 19.20 -19.70 -8.32
CA PRO A 5 18.60 -19.99 -7.02
C PRO A 5 18.75 -18.79 -6.07
N ARG A 6 17.71 -18.52 -5.27
CA ARG A 6 17.74 -17.42 -4.30
C ARG A 6 18.65 -17.81 -3.14
N ASP A 7 19.59 -16.93 -2.82
CA ASP A 7 20.55 -17.12 -1.73
C ASP A 7 19.82 -17.41 -0.41
N PRO A 8 20.11 -18.51 0.31
CA PRO A 8 19.43 -18.87 1.55
C PRO A 8 19.59 -17.84 2.67
N ASP A 9 20.71 -17.11 2.67
CA ASP A 9 21.07 -16.10 3.68
C ASP A 9 20.50 -14.70 3.39
N ALA A 10 19.78 -14.54 2.27
CA ALA A 10 19.10 -13.28 1.98
C ALA A 10 17.90 -13.10 2.91
N SER A 11 18.02 -12.19 3.88
CA SER A 11 16.94 -11.86 4.83
C SER A 11 15.61 -11.62 4.09
N LEU A 12 14.58 -12.39 4.47
CA LEU A 12 13.21 -12.23 3.95
C LEU A 12 12.64 -10.84 4.30
N LEU A 13 13.11 -10.26 5.40
CA LEU A 13 12.85 -8.89 5.83
C LEU A 13 14.15 -8.09 5.73
N ASP A 14 14.38 -7.52 4.56
CA ASP A 14 15.37 -6.47 4.39
C ASP A 14 14.92 -5.22 5.18
N LEU A 15 15.85 -4.44 5.73
CA LEU A 15 15.55 -3.25 6.55
C LEU A 15 14.65 -2.26 5.79
N PHE A 16 14.76 -2.25 4.47
CA PHE A 16 13.89 -1.53 3.55
C PHE A 16 12.41 -1.95 3.63
N LEU A 17 12.13 -3.25 3.68
CA LEU A 17 10.77 -3.76 3.75
C LEU A 17 10.15 -3.45 5.12
N LEU A 18 10.94 -3.56 6.19
CA LEU A 18 10.51 -3.17 7.54
C LEU A 18 10.16 -1.68 7.61
N TRP A 19 11.03 -0.81 7.09
CA TRP A 19 10.76 0.62 6.99
C TRP A 19 9.44 0.89 6.26
N ARG A 20 9.23 0.22 5.12
CA ARG A 20 8.03 0.41 4.32
C ARG A 20 6.74 0.01 5.03
N VAL A 21 6.76 -1.10 5.76
CA VAL A 21 5.62 -1.53 6.58
C VAL A 21 5.29 -0.49 7.64
N VAL A 22 6.31 0.02 8.36
CA VAL A 22 6.12 1.06 9.38
C VAL A 22 5.57 2.35 8.75
N PHE A 23 6.16 2.79 7.64
CA PHE A 23 5.75 4.01 6.94
C PHE A 23 4.28 3.95 6.49
N VAL A 24 3.88 2.88 5.81
CA VAL A 24 2.50 2.70 5.34
C VAL A 24 1.52 2.56 6.50
N SER A 25 1.92 1.86 7.57
CA SER A 25 1.09 1.74 8.77
C SER A 25 0.83 3.10 9.42
N MET A 26 1.84 3.97 9.48
CA MET A 26 1.69 5.33 9.98
C MET A 26 0.81 6.20 9.07
N LEU A 27 0.94 6.07 7.75
CA LEU A 27 0.04 6.77 6.82
C LEU A 27 -1.42 6.35 6.97
N LEU A 28 -1.68 5.04 7.08
CA LEU A 28 -3.03 4.54 7.33
C LEU A 28 -3.54 4.97 8.70
N LEU A 29 -2.70 4.95 9.74
CA LEU A 29 -3.07 5.45 11.06
C LEU A 29 -3.51 6.92 11.00
N VAL A 30 -2.72 7.78 10.36
CA VAL A 30 -3.05 9.21 10.19
C VAL A 30 -4.33 9.37 9.36
N GLY A 31 -4.50 8.60 8.28
CA GLY A 31 -5.72 8.65 7.46
C GLY A 31 -6.98 8.25 8.23
N VAL A 32 -6.92 7.12 8.93
CA VAL A 32 -8.03 6.57 9.72
C VAL A 32 -8.38 7.49 10.89
N PHE A 33 -7.38 7.87 11.69
CA PHE A 33 -7.58 8.74 12.84
C PHE A 33 -7.99 10.15 12.40
N GLY A 34 -7.43 10.66 11.30
CA GLY A 34 -7.82 11.94 10.71
C GLY A 34 -9.28 11.94 10.27
N MET A 35 -9.74 10.90 9.56
CA MET A 35 -11.13 10.76 9.16
C MET A 35 -12.06 10.67 10.39
N PHE A 36 -11.70 9.86 11.38
CA PHE A 36 -12.45 9.71 12.62
C PHE A 36 -12.58 11.05 13.36
N SER A 37 -11.46 11.74 13.58
CA SER A 37 -11.40 13.02 14.28
C SER A 37 -12.13 14.12 13.52
N TRP A 38 -12.06 14.14 12.19
CA TRP A 38 -12.75 15.12 11.36
C TRP A 38 -14.29 14.94 11.41
N LEU A 39 -14.78 13.70 11.44
CA LEU A 39 -16.21 13.43 11.61
C LEU A 39 -16.70 13.80 13.01
N GLN A 40 -15.93 13.46 14.04
CA GLN A 40 -16.25 13.85 15.43
C GLN A 40 -16.27 15.39 15.59
N ALA A 41 -15.31 16.09 14.97
CA ALA A 41 -15.24 17.56 15.02
C ALA A 41 -16.42 18.26 14.33
N GLN A 42 -17.07 17.59 13.37
CA GLN A 42 -18.30 18.07 12.73
C GLN A 42 -19.57 17.79 13.56
N GLY A 43 -19.43 17.21 14.75
CA GLY A 43 -20.58 16.78 15.56
C GLY A 43 -21.25 15.51 15.04
N GLY A 44 -20.55 14.73 14.21
CA GLY A 44 -21.02 13.42 13.77
C GLY A 44 -21.13 12.43 14.92
N SER A 45 -21.99 11.43 14.76
CA SER A 45 -22.13 10.33 15.72
C SER A 45 -20.86 9.49 15.79
N ILE A 46 -20.69 8.75 16.89
CA ILE A 46 -19.55 7.84 17.06
C ILE A 46 -19.61 6.69 16.05
N GLU A 47 -20.82 6.27 15.68
CA GLU A 47 -21.13 5.26 14.67
C GLU A 47 -20.69 5.73 13.28
N LEU A 48 -21.02 6.98 12.91
CA LEU A 48 -20.61 7.59 11.66
C LEU A 48 -19.08 7.71 11.59
N ALA A 49 -18.45 8.21 12.67
CA ALA A 49 -16.99 8.34 12.76
C ALA A 49 -16.28 6.98 12.61
N ARG A 50 -16.78 5.94 13.27
CA ARG A 50 -16.29 4.56 13.14
C ARG A 50 -16.43 4.05 11.70
N THR A 51 -17.58 4.32 11.08
CA THR A 51 -17.86 3.89 9.70
C THR A 51 -16.92 4.57 8.70
N GLY A 52 -16.70 5.88 8.87
CA GLY A 52 -15.74 6.65 8.09
C GLY A 52 -14.31 6.13 8.27
N ALA A 53 -13.91 5.84 9.50
CA ALA A 53 -12.60 5.30 9.83
C ALA A 53 -12.33 3.94 9.14
N VAL A 54 -13.29 3.01 9.20
CA VAL A 54 -13.18 1.69 8.54
C VAL A 54 -13.11 1.84 7.02
N ASN A 55 -13.99 2.66 6.43
CA ASN A 55 -13.97 2.90 4.98
C ASN A 55 -12.66 3.55 4.53
N MET A 56 -12.12 4.50 5.30
CA MET A 56 -10.83 5.12 5.03
C MET A 56 -9.67 4.11 5.12
N LEU A 57 -9.69 3.20 6.09
CA LEU A 57 -8.69 2.13 6.20
C LEU A 57 -8.71 1.21 4.97
N VAL A 58 -9.89 0.75 4.58
CA VAL A 58 -10.07 -0.17 3.45
C VAL A 58 -9.67 0.50 2.14
N MET A 59 -10.13 1.73 1.89
CA MET A 59 -9.81 2.48 0.68
C MET A 59 -8.32 2.87 0.62
N GLY A 60 -7.72 3.27 1.75
CA GLY A 60 -6.28 3.52 1.83
C GLY A 60 -5.46 2.25 1.58
N SER A 61 -5.91 1.10 2.06
CA SER A 61 -5.27 -0.20 1.82
C SER A 61 -5.39 -0.62 0.35
N ALA A 62 -6.55 -0.41 -0.27
CA ALA A 62 -6.75 -0.65 -1.70
C ALA A 62 -5.85 0.27 -2.57
N ALA A 63 -5.72 1.53 -2.18
CA ALA A 63 -4.81 2.48 -2.82
C ALA A 63 -3.34 2.04 -2.68
N TYR A 64 -2.94 1.56 -1.49
CA TYR A 64 -1.62 0.99 -1.28
C TYR A 64 -1.39 -0.31 -2.07
N LEU A 65 -2.40 -1.17 -2.24
CA LEU A 65 -2.31 -2.40 -3.03
C LEU A 65 -1.92 -2.12 -4.49
N ILE A 66 -2.47 -1.06 -5.09
CA ILE A 66 -2.07 -0.60 -6.42
C ILE A 66 -0.59 -0.25 -6.44
N ASN A 67 -0.11 0.42 -5.39
CA ASN A 67 1.27 0.87 -5.29
C ASN A 67 2.27 -0.28 -5.00
N SER A 68 1.90 -1.23 -4.14
CA SER A 68 2.75 -2.32 -3.66
C SER A 68 3.05 -3.38 -4.72
N ARG A 69 2.24 -3.43 -5.80
CA ARG A 69 2.42 -4.34 -6.94
C ARG A 69 3.81 -4.28 -7.58
N PHE A 70 4.47 -3.13 -7.54
CA PHE A 70 5.86 -3.00 -7.98
C PHE A 70 6.71 -2.45 -6.84
N LEU A 71 7.54 -3.31 -6.23
CA LEU A 71 8.39 -2.93 -5.08
C LEU A 71 9.34 -1.75 -5.38
N LEU A 72 9.86 -1.64 -6.62
CA LEU A 72 10.84 -0.60 -7.02
C LEU A 72 10.52 0.12 -8.35
N ARG A 73 9.64 -0.43 -9.20
CA ARG A 73 9.22 0.24 -10.44
C ARG A 73 8.07 1.23 -10.16
N SER A 74 8.06 2.35 -10.86
CA SER A 74 6.95 3.31 -10.79
C SER A 74 5.67 2.66 -11.30
N THR A 75 4.56 2.91 -10.61
CA THR A 75 3.23 2.46 -11.06
C THR A 75 2.57 3.44 -12.02
N LEU A 76 3.19 4.61 -12.23
CA LEU A 76 2.80 5.67 -13.17
C LEU A 76 2.78 5.28 -14.66
N SER A 77 3.10 4.04 -15.04
CA SER A 77 2.86 3.57 -16.41
C SER A 77 1.42 3.09 -16.54
N MET A 78 0.71 3.50 -17.59
CA MET A 78 -0.64 2.99 -17.95
C MET A 78 -0.71 1.45 -17.96
N ALA A 79 0.38 0.76 -18.33
CA ALA A 79 0.48 -0.70 -18.26
C ALA A 79 0.64 -1.23 -16.83
N GLY A 80 1.19 -0.46 -15.89
CA GLY A 80 1.27 -0.79 -14.47
C GLY A 80 -0.06 -0.60 -13.73
N LEU A 81 -0.81 0.44 -14.09
CA LEU A 81 -2.12 0.78 -13.50
C LEU A 81 -3.26 -0.11 -14.06
N PHE A 82 -3.23 -0.47 -15.35
CA PHE A 82 -4.28 -1.28 -16.00
C PHE A 82 -3.87 -2.71 -16.39
N GLY A 83 -2.59 -3.09 -16.25
CA GLY A 83 -2.10 -4.39 -16.74
C GLY A 83 -2.47 -5.62 -15.92
N SER A 84 -3.27 -5.52 -14.85
CA SER A 84 -3.83 -6.69 -14.17
C SER A 84 -5.32 -6.52 -13.93
N ARG A 85 -6.11 -7.09 -14.83
CA ARG A 85 -7.55 -7.32 -14.66
C ARG A 85 -7.92 -7.85 -13.24
N PRO A 86 -7.13 -8.75 -12.61
CA PRO A 86 -7.43 -9.22 -11.25
C PRO A 86 -7.47 -8.12 -10.18
N VAL A 87 -6.62 -7.08 -10.27
CA VAL A 87 -6.57 -6.04 -9.23
C VAL A 87 -7.82 -5.17 -9.27
N TRP A 88 -8.26 -4.78 -10.46
CA TRP A 88 -9.51 -4.05 -10.63
C TRP A 88 -10.72 -4.89 -10.22
N ALA A 89 -10.68 -6.21 -10.46
CA ALA A 89 -11.69 -7.14 -9.95
C ALA A 89 -11.67 -7.19 -8.41
N SER A 90 -10.50 -7.31 -7.77
CA SER A 90 -10.37 -7.31 -6.31
C SER A 90 -10.86 -6.00 -5.69
N ILE A 91 -10.46 -4.85 -6.24
CA ILE A 91 -10.93 -3.54 -5.77
C ILE A 91 -12.45 -3.43 -5.95
N GLY A 92 -12.99 -3.84 -7.10
CA GLY A 92 -14.43 -3.84 -7.34
C GLY A 92 -15.19 -4.70 -6.34
N ILE A 93 -14.72 -5.93 -6.08
CA ILE A 93 -15.31 -6.82 -5.07
C ILE A 93 -15.24 -6.18 -3.68
N ILE A 94 -14.09 -5.64 -3.29
CA ILE A 94 -13.91 -4.98 -1.98
C ILE A 94 -14.89 -3.81 -1.84
N VAL A 95 -15.01 -2.94 -2.86
CA VAL A 95 -15.94 -1.81 -2.84
C VAL A 95 -17.38 -2.29 -2.72
N MET A 96 -17.78 -3.33 -3.44
CA MET A 96 -19.13 -3.90 -3.34
C MET A 96 -19.42 -4.45 -1.94
N LEU A 97 -18.49 -5.22 -1.37
CA LEU A 97 -18.60 -5.71 0.00
C LEU A 97 -18.68 -4.55 1.00
N GLN A 98 -17.91 -3.49 0.76
CA GLN A 98 -17.84 -2.36 1.68
C GLN A 98 -19.10 -1.49 1.64
N LEU A 99 -19.71 -1.30 0.47
CA LEU A 99 -21.03 -0.70 0.34
C LEU A 99 -22.09 -1.58 1.03
N GLY A 100 -22.00 -2.90 0.87
CA GLY A 100 -22.86 -3.84 1.58
C GLY A 100 -22.77 -3.68 3.09
N TRP A 101 -21.56 -3.69 3.65
CA TRP A 101 -21.34 -3.50 5.08
C TRP A 101 -21.80 -2.11 5.58
N THR A 102 -21.61 -1.06 4.77
CA THR A 102 -21.93 0.33 5.16
C THR A 102 -23.44 0.62 5.14
N TYR A 103 -24.21 0.04 4.21
CA TYR A 103 -25.62 0.39 4.00
C TYR A 103 -26.63 -0.69 4.37
N LEU A 104 -26.22 -1.95 4.61
CA LEU A 104 -27.17 -2.96 5.07
C LEU A 104 -27.62 -2.66 6.51
N PRO A 105 -28.94 -2.58 6.78
CA PRO A 105 -29.45 -2.29 8.12
C PRO A 105 -29.01 -3.32 9.17
N VAL A 106 -28.91 -4.59 8.78
CA VAL A 106 -28.42 -5.67 9.66
C VAL A 106 -26.96 -5.44 10.06
N MET A 107 -26.13 -4.96 9.12
CA MET A 107 -24.72 -4.67 9.40
C MET A 107 -24.58 -3.43 10.29
N GLN A 108 -25.37 -2.39 10.01
CA GLN A 108 -25.44 -1.18 10.85
C GLN A 108 -25.82 -1.49 12.29
N LEU A 109 -26.79 -2.37 12.50
CA LEU A 109 -27.24 -2.78 13.83
C LEU A 109 -26.16 -3.58 14.58
N ILE A 110 -25.49 -4.54 13.91
CA ILE A 110 -24.51 -5.42 14.55
C ILE A 110 -23.21 -4.68 14.87
N PHE A 111 -22.72 -3.84 13.95
CA PHE A 111 -21.42 -3.19 14.07
C PHE A 111 -21.49 -1.78 14.68
N GLY A 112 -22.70 -1.25 14.90
CA GLY A 112 -22.91 0.14 15.29
C GLY A 112 -22.31 1.07 14.25
N SER A 113 -22.68 0.88 12.98
CA SER A 113 -22.23 1.70 11.86
C SER A 113 -23.39 2.54 11.31
N GLU A 114 -23.05 3.67 10.70
CA GLU A 114 -24.02 4.62 10.15
C GLU A 114 -23.68 4.91 8.69
N GLY A 115 -24.72 5.09 7.86
CA GLY A 115 -24.55 5.35 6.44
C GLY A 115 -23.73 6.60 6.16
N LEU A 116 -22.70 6.45 5.31
CA LEU A 116 -21.89 7.59 4.87
C LEU A 116 -22.63 8.38 3.79
N GLY A 117 -22.78 9.69 4.00
CA GLY A 117 -23.17 10.62 2.93
C GLY A 117 -22.10 10.73 1.81
N LEU A 118 -22.52 11.24 0.65
CA LEU A 118 -21.65 11.40 -0.53
C LEU A 118 -20.42 12.30 -0.25
N GLY A 119 -20.58 13.32 0.59
CA GLY A 119 -19.46 14.20 0.99
C GLY A 119 -18.35 13.44 1.71
N HIS A 120 -18.70 12.50 2.59
CA HIS A 120 -17.73 11.68 3.31
C HIS A 120 -16.97 10.75 2.36
N TRP A 121 -17.65 10.17 1.37
CA TRP A 121 -17.01 9.38 0.33
C TRP A 121 -15.99 10.20 -0.46
N GLY A 122 -16.30 11.45 -0.79
CA GLY A 122 -15.35 12.36 -1.43
C GLY A 122 -14.08 12.55 -0.63
N VAL A 123 -14.19 12.75 0.69
CA VAL A 123 -13.04 12.88 1.60
C VAL A 123 -12.25 11.57 1.72
N ILE A 124 -12.92 10.42 1.82
CA ILE A 124 -12.27 9.10 1.86
C ILE A 124 -11.47 8.85 0.58
N LEU A 125 -12.05 9.15 -0.59
CA LEU A 125 -11.38 9.01 -1.88
C LEU A 125 -10.19 9.96 -1.99
N ALA A 126 -10.36 11.23 -1.58
CA ALA A 126 -9.27 12.21 -1.58
C ALA A 126 -8.12 11.79 -0.64
N GLY A 127 -8.45 11.31 0.56
CA GLY A 127 -7.46 10.80 1.52
C GLY A 127 -6.73 9.58 1.00
N SER A 128 -7.45 8.64 0.39
CA SER A 128 -6.87 7.43 -0.20
C SER A 128 -5.95 7.76 -1.38
N LEU A 129 -6.33 8.74 -2.21
CA LEU A 129 -5.50 9.27 -3.27
C LEU A 129 -4.25 9.96 -2.72
N ALA A 130 -4.38 10.74 -1.64
CA ALA A 130 -3.23 11.37 -0.98
C ALA A 130 -2.23 10.32 -0.47
N ILE A 131 -2.70 9.25 0.19
CA ILE A 131 -1.86 8.13 0.62
C ILE A 131 -1.14 7.50 -0.59
N TYR A 132 -1.85 7.24 -1.69
CA TYR A 132 -1.25 6.71 -2.91
C TYR A 132 -0.13 7.63 -3.45
N LEU A 133 -0.39 8.93 -3.53
CA LEU A 133 0.57 9.91 -4.03
C LEU A 133 1.80 10.02 -3.13
N ILE A 134 1.61 10.07 -1.81
CA ILE A 134 2.72 10.12 -0.84
C ILE A 134 3.64 8.90 -1.02
N VAL A 135 3.06 7.71 -1.15
CA VAL A 135 3.84 6.49 -1.35
C VAL A 135 4.54 6.47 -2.72
N GLU A 136 3.92 7.00 -3.78
CA GLU A 136 4.58 7.10 -5.09
C GLU A 136 5.73 8.13 -5.08
N VAL A 137 5.58 9.25 -4.35
CA VAL A 137 6.66 10.22 -4.13
C VAL A 137 7.81 9.58 -3.36
N GLU A 138 7.53 8.83 -2.29
CA GLU A 138 8.55 8.09 -1.54
C GLU A 138 9.36 7.17 -2.47
N LYS A 139 8.68 6.41 -3.33
CA LYS A 139 9.35 5.55 -4.35
C LYS A 139 10.20 6.35 -5.33
N GLY A 140 9.74 7.53 -5.73
CA GLY A 140 10.49 8.43 -6.59
C GLY A 140 11.79 8.89 -5.93
N VAL A 141 11.71 9.32 -4.66
CA VAL A 141 12.86 9.75 -3.85
C VAL A 141 13.84 8.60 -3.62
N LEU A 142 13.36 7.41 -3.27
CA LEU A 142 14.19 6.22 -3.08
C LEU A 142 14.93 5.81 -4.37
N ARG A 143 14.25 5.91 -5.53
CA ARG A 143 14.87 5.71 -6.84
C ARG A 143 15.95 6.75 -7.14
N ALA A 144 15.67 8.02 -6.87
CA ALA A 144 16.61 9.11 -7.10
C ALA A 144 17.86 9.02 -6.21
N ARG A 145 17.72 8.49 -4.99
CA ARG A 145 18.83 8.25 -4.06
C ARG A 145 19.66 7.00 -4.37
N GLY A 146 19.40 6.33 -5.49
CA GLY A 146 20.20 5.17 -5.91
C GLY A 146 20.00 3.94 -5.03
N VAL A 147 18.94 3.88 -4.22
CA VAL A 147 18.51 2.66 -3.53
C VAL A 147 17.99 1.69 -4.58
N ARG A 148 18.91 1.07 -5.31
CA ARG A 148 18.65 -0.14 -6.06
C ARG A 148 18.51 -1.22 -5.00
N GLY A 149 17.33 -1.78 -4.84
CA GLY A 149 17.21 -3.12 -4.26
C GLY A 149 17.91 -4.09 -5.20
N GLN A 150 19.23 -4.11 -5.15
CA GLN A 150 20.08 -5.07 -5.82
C GLN A 150 20.71 -5.91 -4.70
N PRO A 151 20.73 -7.25 -4.85
CA PRO A 151 21.50 -8.10 -3.97
C PRO A 151 22.94 -7.62 -4.02
N ALA A 152 23.64 -7.68 -2.89
CA ALA A 152 25.07 -7.42 -2.82
C ALA A 152 25.78 -8.12 -3.98
N ALA A 153 26.19 -7.35 -4.99
CA ALA A 153 27.22 -7.80 -5.90
C ALA A 153 28.49 -7.74 -5.05
N SER A 154 28.93 -8.88 -4.52
CA SER A 154 30.25 -8.97 -3.93
C SER A 154 31.28 -8.55 -4.98
N PRO A 155 32.10 -7.53 -4.69
CA PRO A 155 33.20 -7.17 -5.57
C PRO A 155 34.33 -8.20 -5.40
N GLY A 156 34.89 -8.63 -6.53
CA GLY A 156 36.22 -9.21 -6.55
C GLY A 156 36.26 -10.71 -6.78
N GLY A 157 36.38 -11.09 -8.06
CA GLY A 157 37.23 -12.22 -8.38
C GLY A 157 38.65 -11.89 -7.95
N HIS A 158 39.33 -12.87 -7.34
CA HIS A 158 40.77 -12.94 -7.48
C HIS A 158 41.06 -13.98 -8.55
N ASP A 159 41.23 -13.46 -9.76
CA ASP A 159 41.98 -14.12 -10.81
C ASP A 159 43.43 -14.28 -10.35
N ARG A 160 43.94 -15.50 -10.41
CA ARG A 160 45.35 -15.81 -10.63
C ARG A 160 45.40 -17.02 -11.57
N THR A 161 45.25 -16.72 -12.87
CA THR A 161 45.84 -17.49 -13.96
C THR A 161 47.32 -17.80 -13.67
N GLY A 162 47.73 -18.99 -14.11
CA GLY A 162 48.93 -19.67 -13.65
C GLY A 162 50.26 -19.12 -14.15
N VAL A 163 51.33 -19.71 -13.60
CA VAL A 163 52.70 -19.60 -14.09
C VAL A 163 53.45 -20.91 -13.74
N GLU A 164 53.87 -21.60 -14.81
CA GLU A 164 55.09 -22.41 -15.02
C GLU A 164 55.39 -23.70 -14.23
N SER A 165 55.38 -24.80 -15.00
CA SER A 165 56.45 -25.81 -15.17
C SER A 165 57.62 -25.84 -14.19
N SER A 166 57.85 -27.01 -13.58
CA SER A 166 59.04 -27.88 -13.77
C SER A 166 58.81 -29.24 -13.13
#